data_AF-A0A7V5UEJ6-F1
#
_entry.id   AF-A0A7V5UEJ6-F1
#
_cell.length_a   1.000
_cell.length_b   1.000
_cell.length_c   1.000
_cell.angle_alpha   90.00
_cell.angle_beta   90.00
_cell.angle_gamma   90.00
#
_symmetry.space_group_name_H-M   'P 1'
#
loop_
_entity.id
_entity.type
_entity.pdbx_description
1 polymer ?
#
loop_
_entity_poly.entity_id
_entity_poly.type
_entity_poly.pdbx_seq_one_letter_code
_entity_poly.pdbx_strand_id
1 'polypeptide(L)'
;QEEHQSDSVAFELLGPPRLSKLLYEAYLLKRCKFTIDEVLNHSPAFLASCAQEQIKTDAALRSEIISIGIPILMSDGKTLLRGPEMKIPAYRGTNELPVTPENIDKWAYEGWVDLREQNFKLWQERLKKIKEEVESIPPDDTSSQYDRDREYWMETREIEPGKIVGWLFLAEEQGSRMKE
;
A
#
# COMPACT_ATOMS: atom_id res chain seq x y z
N GLN A 1 6.14 -20.08 20.50
CA GLN A 1 6.44 -18.85 19.74
C GLN A 1 5.09 -18.19 19.48
N GLU A 2 4.59 -17.53 20.52
CA GLU A 2 3.29 -16.84 20.57
C GLU A 2 3.51 -15.63 21.48
N GLU A 3 4.28 -14.65 21.00
CA GLU A 3 4.44 -13.37 21.69
C GLU A 3 4.62 -12.35 20.56
N HIS A 4 3.74 -11.34 20.54
CA HIS A 4 3.47 -10.38 19.46
C HIS A 4 2.41 -10.82 18.43
N GLN A 5 1.12 -10.69 18.83
CA GLN A 5 -0.02 -10.53 17.91
C GLN A 5 0.04 -9.18 17.16
N SER A 6 1.17 -8.88 16.55
CA SER A 6 1.33 -7.74 15.64
C SER A 6 1.71 -8.30 14.28
N ASP A 7 0.78 -8.24 13.34
CA ASP A 7 1.07 -8.52 11.93
C ASP A 7 2.21 -7.58 11.52
N SER A 8 3.40 -8.13 11.29
CA SER A 8 4.58 -7.33 10.96
C SER A 8 4.48 -6.86 9.51
N VAL A 9 3.88 -5.69 9.28
CA VAL A 9 3.62 -5.16 7.94
C VAL A 9 4.85 -4.48 7.35
N ALA A 10 5.46 -3.54 8.09
CA ALA A 10 6.71 -2.91 7.69
C ALA A 10 7.53 -2.40 8.89
N PHE A 11 8.83 -2.70 8.92
CA PHE A 11 9.77 -2.16 9.90
C PHE A 11 10.52 -0.94 9.34
N GLU A 12 11.05 -0.11 10.25
CA GLU A 12 11.74 1.15 9.96
C GLU A 12 12.87 1.06 8.89
N LEU A 13 13.46 -0.12 8.72
CA LEU A 13 14.59 -0.42 7.82
C LEU A 13 14.20 -0.90 6.41
N LEU A 14 12.91 -0.94 6.07
CA LEU A 14 12.44 -1.36 4.73
C LEU A 14 12.58 -0.21 3.71
N GLY A 15 13.81 0.09 3.29
CA GLY A 15 14.08 0.90 2.10
C GLY A 15 13.39 2.29 2.06
N PRO A 16 13.11 2.83 0.86
CA PRO A 16 12.44 4.12 0.72
C PRO A 16 11.04 4.12 1.37
N PRO A 17 10.57 5.25 1.94
CA PRO A 17 9.23 5.35 2.57
C PRO A 17 8.07 4.84 1.70
N ARG A 18 8.26 4.88 0.38
CA ARG A 18 7.33 4.34 -0.62
C ARG A 18 7.00 2.86 -0.44
N LEU A 19 7.98 2.02 -0.09
CA LEU A 19 7.75 0.59 0.12
C LEU A 19 6.78 0.37 1.27
N SER A 20 7.08 0.95 2.43
CA SER A 20 6.25 0.81 3.63
C SER A 20 4.85 1.38 3.44
N LYS A 21 4.66 2.52 2.76
CA LYS A 21 3.29 3.02 2.50
C LYS A 21 2.49 2.06 1.63
N LEU A 22 3.09 1.44 0.60
CA LEU A 22 2.39 0.51 -0.28
C LEU A 22 2.01 -0.77 0.47
N LEU A 23 2.87 -1.25 1.37
CA LEU A 23 2.59 -2.39 2.24
C LEU A 23 1.40 -2.11 3.16
N TYR A 24 1.37 -0.94 3.82
CA TYR A 24 0.24 -0.57 4.68
C TYR A 24 -1.06 -0.33 3.91
N GLU A 25 -1.01 0.28 2.73
CA GLU A 25 -2.20 0.48 1.89
C GLU A 25 -2.81 -0.87 1.44
N ALA A 26 -1.97 -1.82 1.00
CA ALA A 26 -2.44 -3.18 0.69
C ALA A 26 -2.93 -3.90 1.96
N TYR A 27 -2.23 -3.74 3.08
CA TYR A 27 -2.62 -4.34 4.35
C TYR A 27 -3.95 -3.79 4.87
N LEU A 28 -4.28 -2.52 4.64
CA LEU A 28 -5.60 -1.97 4.97
C LEU A 28 -6.72 -2.68 4.20
N LEU A 29 -6.52 -2.95 2.91
CA LEU A 29 -7.48 -3.74 2.13
C LEU A 29 -7.63 -5.17 2.69
N LYS A 30 -6.52 -5.80 3.11
CA LYS A 30 -6.54 -7.09 3.81
C LYS A 30 -7.30 -7.01 5.14
N ARG A 31 -7.10 -5.95 5.92
CA ARG A 31 -7.77 -5.72 7.22
C ARG A 31 -9.27 -5.51 7.07
N CYS A 32 -9.69 -4.90 5.97
CA CYS A 32 -11.10 -4.84 5.57
C CYS A 32 -11.67 -6.21 5.13
N LYS A 33 -10.85 -7.28 5.14
CA LYS A 33 -11.18 -8.65 4.72
C LYS A 33 -11.60 -8.76 3.26
N PHE A 34 -11.12 -7.85 2.42
CA PHE A 34 -11.39 -7.93 0.99
C PHE A 34 -10.47 -8.96 0.33
N THR A 35 -11.06 -9.70 -0.60
CA THR A 35 -10.38 -10.41 -1.67
C THR A 35 -10.04 -9.44 -2.82
N ILE A 36 -9.17 -9.86 -3.73
CA ILE A 36 -8.86 -9.08 -4.95
C ILE A 36 -10.15 -8.77 -5.73
N ASP A 37 -11.05 -9.75 -5.88
CA ASP A 37 -12.31 -9.58 -6.60
C ASP A 37 -13.24 -8.57 -5.93
N GLU A 38 -13.33 -8.56 -4.60
CA GLU A 38 -14.14 -7.58 -3.87
C GLU A 38 -13.59 -6.17 -4.03
N VAL A 39 -12.26 -6.00 -3.99
CA VAL A 39 -11.65 -4.70 -4.27
C VAL A 39 -11.99 -4.21 -5.67
N LEU A 40 -11.99 -5.10 -6.68
CA LEU A 40 -12.32 -4.73 -8.07
C LEU A 40 -13.81 -4.43 -8.28
N ASN A 41 -14.70 -5.02 -7.49
CA ASN A 41 -16.16 -4.88 -7.66
C ASN A 41 -16.79 -3.76 -6.82
N HIS A 42 -16.12 -3.33 -5.74
CA HIS A 42 -16.59 -2.21 -4.92
C HIS A 42 -16.23 -0.84 -5.52
N SER A 43 -16.94 0.20 -5.10
CA SER A 43 -16.59 1.57 -5.49
C SER A 43 -15.34 2.06 -4.72
N PRO A 44 -14.48 2.91 -5.31
CA PRO A 44 -13.35 3.52 -4.59
C PRO A 44 -13.75 4.25 -3.31
N ALA A 45 -14.89 4.94 -3.32
CA ALA A 45 -15.45 5.62 -2.14
C ALA A 45 -15.76 4.65 -1.00
N PHE A 46 -16.34 3.49 -1.31
CA PHE A 46 -16.62 2.46 -0.31
C PHE A 46 -15.31 1.91 0.28
N LEU A 47 -14.34 1.57 -0.56
CA LEU A 47 -13.03 1.08 -0.11
C LEU A 47 -12.32 2.10 0.79
N ALA A 48 -12.34 3.37 0.41
CA ALA A 48 -11.81 4.47 1.20
C ALA A 48 -12.49 4.59 2.57
N SER A 49 -13.81 4.46 2.61
CA SER A 49 -14.57 4.50 3.87
C SER A 49 -14.21 3.34 4.80
N CYS A 50 -14.05 2.13 4.26
CA CYS A 50 -13.67 0.94 5.04
C CYS A 50 -12.25 1.06 5.60
N ALA A 51 -11.29 1.49 4.78
CA ALA A 51 -9.91 1.70 5.21
C ALA A 51 -9.80 2.83 6.25
N GLN A 52 -10.56 3.92 6.06
CA GLN A 52 -10.65 4.99 7.05
C GLN A 52 -11.24 4.50 8.38
N GLU A 53 -12.24 3.62 8.34
CA GLU A 53 -12.81 3.05 9.56
C GLU A 53 -11.79 2.18 10.30
N GLN A 54 -10.96 1.40 9.58
CA GLN A 54 -9.83 0.69 10.19
C GLN A 54 -8.88 1.65 10.91
N ILE A 55 -8.47 2.74 10.25
CA ILE A 55 -7.58 3.73 10.85
C ILE A 55 -8.22 4.46 12.05
N LYS A 56 -9.54 4.67 12.07
CA LYS A 56 -10.22 5.31 13.18
C LYS A 56 -10.35 4.39 14.40
N THR A 57 -10.76 3.15 14.17
CA THR A 57 -11.11 2.19 15.22
C THR A 57 -9.91 1.43 15.77
N ASP A 58 -8.90 1.16 14.95
CA ASP A 58 -7.69 0.44 15.34
C ASP A 58 -6.58 1.42 15.73
N ALA A 59 -6.55 1.77 17.02
CA ALA A 59 -5.54 2.69 17.56
C ALA A 59 -4.12 2.11 17.50
N ALA A 60 -3.98 0.78 17.58
CA ALA A 60 -2.68 0.11 17.54
C ALA A 60 -2.08 0.21 16.14
N LEU A 61 -2.85 -0.19 15.11
CA LEU A 61 -2.44 -0.05 13.71
C LEU A 61 -2.09 1.40 13.35
N ARG A 62 -2.95 2.34 13.72
CA ARG A 62 -2.70 3.76 13.49
C ARG A 62 -1.40 4.22 14.14
N SER A 63 -1.13 3.79 15.37
CA SER A 63 0.09 4.14 16.11
C SER A 63 1.33 3.51 15.49
N GLU A 64 1.23 2.27 15.02
CA GLU A 64 2.31 1.56 14.33
C GLU A 64 2.76 2.34 13.09
N ILE A 65 1.82 2.69 12.20
CA ILE A 65 2.10 3.42 10.95
C ILE A 65 2.79 4.77 11.24
N ILE A 66 2.25 5.56 12.17
CA ILE A 66 2.79 6.90 12.43
C ILE A 66 4.08 6.88 13.25
N SER A 67 4.36 5.82 14.02
CA SER A 67 5.57 5.71 14.83
C SER A 67 6.82 5.47 14.00
N ILE A 68 6.70 4.84 12.83
CA ILE A 68 7.80 4.66 11.87
C ILE A 68 7.98 5.87 10.93
N GLY A 69 7.33 7.01 11.24
CA GLY A 69 7.44 8.27 10.50
C GLY A 69 6.63 8.32 9.21
N ILE A 70 5.61 7.47 9.05
CA ILE A 70 4.70 7.47 7.90
C ILE A 70 3.38 8.12 8.31
N PRO A 71 3.05 9.30 7.78
CA PRO A 71 1.77 9.93 8.07
C PRO A 71 0.64 9.29 7.23
N ILE A 72 -0.60 9.50 7.68
CA ILE A 72 -1.82 8.97 7.07
C ILE A 72 -2.67 10.15 6.61
N LEU A 73 -2.86 10.28 5.29
CA LEU A 73 -3.76 11.26 4.69
C LEU A 73 -5.17 10.69 4.65
N MET A 74 -6.10 11.32 5.36
CA MET A 74 -7.49 10.86 5.49
C MET A 74 -8.27 11.06 4.18
N SER A 75 -9.43 10.42 4.08
CA SER A 75 -10.24 10.43 2.85
C SER A 75 -10.73 11.81 2.42
N ASP A 76 -10.77 12.79 3.34
CA ASP A 76 -11.10 14.19 3.04
C ASP A 76 -9.99 14.95 2.30
N GLY A 77 -8.80 14.35 2.17
CA GLY A 77 -7.61 14.93 1.54
C GLY A 77 -7.05 16.16 2.26
N LYS A 78 -7.48 16.43 3.50
CA LYS A 78 -7.11 17.62 4.30
C LYS A 78 -6.56 17.25 5.66
N THR A 79 -7.11 16.22 6.28
CA THR A 79 -6.70 15.75 7.60
C THR A 79 -5.50 14.82 7.44
N LEU A 80 -4.39 15.16 8.10
CA LEU A 80 -3.18 14.36 8.12
C LEU A 80 -2.91 13.88 9.56
N LEU A 81 -2.91 12.58 9.77
CA LEU A 81 -2.50 11.97 11.03
C LEU A 81 -0.99 11.71 10.97
N ARG A 82 -0.24 12.19 11.95
CA ARG A 82 1.23 12.04 11.96
C ARG A 82 1.77 11.84 13.36
N GLY A 83 2.94 11.21 13.42
CA GLY A 83 3.79 11.16 14.61
C GLY A 83 4.57 12.48 14.78
N PRO A 84 5.45 12.54 15.80
CA PRO A 84 6.36 13.67 15.99
C PRO A 84 7.35 13.81 14.81
N GLU A 85 7.71 12.69 14.18
CA GLU A 85 8.61 12.63 13.04
C GLU A 85 7.87 12.20 11.77
N MET A 86 8.32 12.70 10.62
CA MET A 86 7.83 12.34 9.30
C MET A 86 9.02 12.14 8.36
N LYS A 87 9.05 11.02 7.63
CA LYS A 87 10.09 10.74 6.63
C LYS A 87 9.92 11.55 5.35
N ILE A 88 8.67 11.84 4.99
CA ILE A 88 8.29 12.62 3.81
C ILE A 88 7.40 13.78 4.26
N PRO A 89 7.65 15.03 3.83
CA PRO A 89 8.74 15.44 2.94
C PRO A 89 10.13 15.33 3.59
N ALA A 90 11.12 14.89 2.81
CA ALA A 90 12.51 14.94 3.24
C ALA A 90 12.93 16.39 3.49
N TYR A 91 13.76 16.62 4.52
CA TYR A 91 14.25 17.95 4.84
C TYR A 91 15.09 18.53 3.70
N ARG A 92 14.72 19.73 3.22
CA ARG A 92 15.38 20.44 2.11
C ARG A 92 16.02 21.76 2.53
N GLY A 93 16.39 21.90 3.81
CA GLY A 93 16.99 23.13 4.34
C GLY A 93 15.98 24.18 4.83
N THR A 94 14.68 23.84 4.88
CA THR A 94 13.61 24.70 5.43
C THR A 94 12.70 23.88 6.33
N ASN A 95 12.22 24.51 7.41
CA ASN A 95 11.25 23.93 8.34
C ASN A 95 9.80 24.22 7.93
N GLU A 96 9.60 25.15 6.98
CA GLU A 96 8.29 25.52 6.46
C GLU A 96 8.21 25.15 4.99
N LEU A 97 7.11 24.50 4.62
CA LEU A 97 6.82 24.09 3.25
C LEU A 97 5.38 24.51 2.90
N PRO A 98 5.15 25.04 1.69
CA PRO A 98 3.81 25.41 1.28
C PRO A 98 2.94 24.16 1.10
N VAL A 99 1.78 24.15 1.75
CA VAL A 99 0.80 23.05 1.64
C VAL A 99 -0.14 23.36 0.48
N THR A 100 0.28 23.00 -0.73
CA THR A 100 -0.53 23.08 -1.95
C THR A 100 -1.07 21.70 -2.34
N PRO A 101 -2.16 21.60 -3.11
CA PRO A 101 -2.66 20.31 -3.60
C PRO A 101 -1.58 19.48 -4.30
N GLU A 102 -0.73 20.12 -5.11
CA GLU A 102 0.35 19.46 -5.85
C GLU A 102 1.41 18.88 -4.90
N ASN A 103 1.72 19.60 -3.83
CA ASN A 103 2.65 19.11 -2.82
C ASN A 103 2.05 17.96 -2.00
N ILE A 104 0.77 18.04 -1.64
CA ILE A 104 0.06 16.94 -0.97
C ILE A 104 0.10 15.68 -1.84
N ASP A 105 -0.24 15.80 -3.13
CA ASP A 105 -0.20 14.67 -4.06
C ASP A 105 1.19 14.07 -4.19
N LYS A 106 2.21 14.92 -4.29
CA LYS A 106 3.60 14.49 -4.33
C LYS A 106 4.01 13.75 -3.06
N TRP A 107 3.75 14.30 -1.88
CA TRP A 107 4.15 13.70 -0.62
C TRP A 107 3.37 12.41 -0.34
N ALA A 108 2.09 12.37 -0.71
CA ALA A 108 1.27 11.16 -0.65
C ALA A 108 1.81 10.06 -1.55
N TYR A 109 2.23 10.40 -2.77
CA TYR A 109 2.87 9.46 -3.69
C TYR A 109 4.21 8.93 -3.13
N GLU A 110 5.05 9.82 -2.59
CA GLU A 110 6.40 9.50 -2.12
C GLU A 110 6.42 8.62 -0.86
N GLY A 111 5.47 8.80 0.07
CA GLY A 111 5.55 8.05 1.32
C GLY A 111 4.43 8.21 2.33
N TRP A 112 3.30 8.85 2.02
CA TRP A 112 2.15 8.85 2.94
C TRP A 112 1.19 7.71 2.60
N VAL A 113 0.57 7.14 3.62
CA VAL A 113 -0.59 6.25 3.42
C VAL A 113 -1.76 7.13 2.99
N ASP A 114 -2.29 6.89 1.79
CA ASP A 114 -3.32 7.74 1.18
C ASP A 114 -4.69 7.06 1.19
N LEU A 115 -5.63 7.61 1.97
CA LEU A 115 -6.99 7.09 2.10
C LEU A 115 -8.00 7.80 1.18
N ARG A 116 -7.56 8.65 0.26
CA ARG A 116 -8.45 9.32 -0.69
C ARG A 116 -8.95 8.33 -1.74
N GLU A 117 -10.16 8.57 -2.26
CA GLU A 117 -10.79 7.70 -3.27
C GLU A 117 -9.92 7.47 -4.50
N GLN A 118 -9.18 8.49 -4.94
CA GLN A 118 -8.26 8.42 -6.08
C GLN A 118 -7.15 7.36 -5.89
N ASN A 119 -6.69 7.13 -4.66
CA ASN A 119 -5.68 6.11 -4.39
C ASN A 119 -6.28 4.71 -4.50
N PHE A 120 -7.51 4.50 -4.03
CA PHE A 120 -8.20 3.21 -4.19
C PHE A 120 -8.52 2.88 -5.64
N LYS A 121 -8.81 3.89 -6.47
CA LYS A 121 -8.91 3.71 -7.92
C LYS A 121 -7.58 3.22 -8.51
N LEU A 122 -6.46 3.80 -8.10
CA LEU A 122 -5.13 3.35 -8.52
C LEU A 122 -4.85 1.90 -8.06
N TRP A 123 -5.24 1.54 -6.84
CA TRP A 123 -5.16 0.16 -6.35
C TRP A 123 -6.01 -0.82 -7.17
N GLN A 124 -7.21 -0.43 -7.60
CA GLN A 124 -8.02 -1.25 -8.51
C GLN A 124 -7.33 -1.45 -9.85
N GLU A 125 -6.74 -0.41 -10.43
CA GLU A 125 -5.99 -0.51 -11.70
C GLU A 125 -4.79 -1.47 -11.58
N ARG A 126 -4.08 -1.42 -10.45
CA ARG A 126 -2.96 -2.33 -10.14
C ARG A 126 -3.42 -3.78 -10.00
N LEU A 127 -4.44 -4.02 -9.17
CA LEU A 127 -4.96 -5.36 -8.93
C LEU A 127 -5.59 -5.96 -10.19
N LYS A 128 -6.20 -5.13 -11.05
CA LYS A 128 -6.72 -5.57 -12.34
C LYS A 128 -5.61 -6.09 -13.25
N LYS A 129 -4.48 -5.38 -13.34
CA LYS A 129 -3.32 -5.84 -14.13
C LYS A 129 -2.76 -7.16 -13.60
N ILE A 130 -2.62 -7.30 -12.28
CA ILE A 130 -2.20 -8.56 -11.64
C ILE A 130 -3.16 -9.70 -12.03
N LYS A 131 -4.47 -9.46 -11.92
CA LYS A 131 -5.49 -10.45 -12.27
C LYS A 131 -5.42 -10.85 -13.74
N GLU A 132 -5.31 -9.89 -14.66
CA GLU A 132 -5.18 -10.13 -16.10
C GLU A 132 -3.91 -10.95 -16.43
N GLU A 133 -2.78 -10.65 -15.76
CA GLU A 133 -1.54 -11.41 -15.92
C GLU A 133 -1.70 -12.85 -15.45
N VAL A 134 -2.27 -13.08 -14.26
CA VAL A 134 -2.52 -14.41 -13.71
C VAL A 134 -3.50 -15.22 -14.57
N GLU A 135 -4.54 -14.58 -15.12
CA GLU A 135 -5.51 -15.22 -16.01
C GLU A 135 -4.93 -15.55 -17.40
N SER A 136 -3.83 -14.90 -17.79
CA SER A 136 -3.13 -15.17 -19.06
C SER A 136 -2.21 -16.41 -19.01
N ILE A 137 -1.88 -16.90 -17.81
CA ILE A 137 -1.04 -18.09 -17.62
C ILE A 137 -1.84 -19.34 -18.05
N PRO A 138 -1.37 -20.15 -19.02
CA PRO A 138 -2.08 -21.34 -19.45
C PRO A 138 -2.30 -22.33 -18.29
N PRO A 139 -3.47 -22.99 -18.20
CA PRO A 139 -3.79 -23.86 -17.07
C PRO A 139 -2.90 -25.11 -16.96
N ASP A 140 -2.27 -25.52 -18.07
CA ASP A 140 -1.40 -26.69 -18.16
C ASP A 140 0.10 -26.34 -18.06
N ASP A 141 0.42 -25.06 -17.86
CA ASP A 141 1.80 -24.58 -17.81
C ASP A 141 2.32 -24.63 -16.36
N THR A 142 3.05 -25.70 -16.05
CA THR A 142 3.80 -25.86 -14.78
C THR A 142 5.27 -25.50 -14.95
N SER A 143 5.64 -24.78 -16.02
CA SER A 143 7.03 -24.47 -16.30
C SER A 143 7.55 -23.37 -15.38
N SER A 144 8.83 -23.44 -15.02
CA SER A 144 9.54 -22.40 -14.27
C SER A 144 9.82 -21.13 -15.11
N GLN A 145 9.12 -20.96 -16.24
CA GLN A 145 9.29 -19.82 -17.13
C GLN A 145 8.65 -18.55 -16.55
N TYR A 146 7.70 -18.72 -15.63
CA TYR A 146 7.09 -17.64 -14.85
C TYR A 146 7.62 -17.72 -13.42
N ASP A 147 8.31 -16.67 -12.94
CA ASP A 147 8.82 -16.59 -11.56
C ASP A 147 7.69 -16.65 -10.49
N ARG A 148 6.43 -16.47 -10.91
CA ARG A 148 5.22 -16.45 -10.07
C ARG A 148 4.10 -17.16 -10.83
N ASP A 149 3.96 -18.45 -10.60
CA ASP A 149 2.91 -19.26 -11.23
C ASP A 149 1.51 -18.93 -10.70
N ARG A 150 0.51 -19.58 -11.29
CA ARG A 150 -0.90 -19.42 -10.91
C ARG A 150 -1.16 -19.80 -9.45
N GLU A 151 -0.40 -20.77 -8.93
CA GLU A 151 -0.48 -21.26 -7.55
C GLU A 151 -0.03 -20.18 -6.56
N TYR A 152 1.05 -19.45 -6.86
CA TYR A 152 1.54 -18.32 -6.06
C TYR A 152 0.46 -17.24 -5.80
N TRP A 153 -0.45 -17.01 -6.75
CA TRP A 153 -1.51 -16.00 -6.61
C TRP A 153 -2.87 -16.54 -6.15
N MET A 154 -3.18 -17.82 -6.43
CA MET A 154 -4.53 -18.36 -6.26
C MET A 154 -4.76 -19.22 -5.02
N GLU A 155 -3.72 -19.50 -4.23
CA GLU A 155 -3.84 -20.39 -3.08
C GLU A 155 -4.85 -19.89 -2.01
N THR A 156 -4.94 -18.57 -1.80
CA THR A 156 -5.75 -18.01 -0.70
C THR A 156 -6.86 -17.06 -1.14
N ARG A 157 -6.87 -16.53 -2.38
CA ARG A 157 -7.72 -15.39 -2.84
C ARG A 157 -7.64 -14.12 -1.95
N GLU A 158 -6.83 -14.18 -0.89
CA GLU A 158 -6.65 -13.11 0.07
C GLU A 158 -5.66 -12.09 -0.48
N ILE A 159 -5.78 -10.86 0.02
CA ILE A 159 -4.78 -9.83 -0.25
C ILE A 159 -3.53 -10.17 0.55
N GLU A 160 -2.44 -10.45 -0.18
CA GLU A 160 -1.11 -10.64 0.39
C GLU A 160 -0.22 -9.41 0.08
N PRO A 161 -0.08 -8.46 1.02
CA PRO A 161 0.62 -7.20 0.78
C PRO A 161 2.02 -7.36 0.19
N GLY A 162 2.81 -8.31 0.71
CA GLY A 162 4.17 -8.57 0.23
C GLY A 162 4.22 -9.01 -1.23
N LYS A 163 3.33 -9.92 -1.66
CA LYS A 163 3.26 -10.41 -3.05
C LYS A 163 2.87 -9.29 -4.02
N ILE A 164 1.83 -8.53 -3.66
CA ILE A 164 1.31 -7.43 -4.47
C ILE A 164 2.35 -6.31 -4.59
N VAL A 165 2.92 -5.87 -3.48
CA VAL A 165 3.92 -4.80 -3.49
C VAL A 165 5.18 -5.24 -4.23
N GLY A 166 5.63 -6.49 -4.03
CA GLY A 166 6.72 -7.07 -4.81
C GLY A 166 6.43 -7.15 -6.32
N TRP A 167 5.17 -7.26 -6.73
CA TRP A 167 4.78 -7.13 -8.16
C TRP A 167 4.86 -5.67 -8.62
N LEU A 168 4.35 -4.73 -7.82
CA LEU A 168 4.39 -3.30 -8.15
C LEU A 168 5.80 -2.78 -8.40
N PHE A 169 6.79 -3.19 -7.61
CA PHE A 169 8.19 -2.80 -7.83
C PHE A 169 8.75 -3.31 -9.16
N LEU A 170 8.36 -4.51 -9.61
CA LEU A 170 8.81 -5.04 -10.90
C LEU A 170 8.08 -4.35 -12.06
N ALA A 171 6.77 -4.20 -11.95
CA ALA A 171 5.91 -3.71 -13.03
C ALA A 171 5.95 -2.18 -13.20
N GLU A 172 5.97 -1.42 -12.11
CA GLU A 172 5.92 0.05 -12.13
C GLU A 172 7.31 0.69 -12.07
N GLU A 173 8.30 0.07 -11.40
CA GLU A 173 9.62 0.69 -11.23
C GLU A 173 10.69 0.19 -12.22
N GLN A 174 10.38 -0.76 -13.12
CA GLN A 174 11.29 -1.27 -14.18
C GLN A 174 12.74 -1.51 -13.70
N GLY A 175 12.95 -2.05 -12.50
CA GLY A 175 14.30 -2.28 -11.98
C GLY A 175 15.15 -1.01 -11.92
N SER A 176 14.53 0.16 -11.68
CA SER A 176 15.21 1.42 -11.39
C SER A 176 16.04 1.19 -10.13
N ARG A 177 17.30 0.86 -10.37
CA ARG A 177 18.28 0.45 -9.37
C ARG A 177 18.15 1.30 -8.12
N MET A 178 18.00 0.61 -6.99
CA MET A 178 18.64 0.97 -5.74
C MET A 178 20.16 1.10 -6.00
N LYS A 179 20.57 2.22 -6.58
CA LYS A 179 21.94 2.73 -6.63
C LYS A 179 21.83 4.24 -6.64
N GLU A 180 21.83 4.83 -5.45
CA GLU A 180 22.86 5.79 -5.04
C GLU A 180 23.22 5.49 -3.58
#